data_AF-A0AAX3YYZ4-F1
#
_entry.id   AF-A0AAX3YYZ4-F1
#
_cell.length_a   1.000
_cell.length_b   1.000
_cell.length_c   1.000
_cell.angle_alpha   90.00
_cell.angle_beta   90.00
_cell.angle_gamma   90.00
#
_symmetry.space_group_name_H-M   'P 1'
#
loop_
_entity.id
_entity.type
_entity.pdbx_description
1 polymer ?
#
loop_
_entity_poly.entity_id
_entity_poly.type
_entity_poly.pdbx_seq_one_letter_code
_entity_poly.pdbx_strand_id
1 'polypeptide(L)'
;MASRRRYLNNWSPWAVYYSSANTTTASDGTLKAASPVARIVKSQNENQRTDVDEVGFTWCGCGTANAEAEGIKISRLDVGVYILTGSDGLASEGWQLLPPMDPGGMGELGIVEAEQAESGGLTIRLFKRKYMLSDEGEIVKTKGEPMDVPVNSWIDVRLDMPDDSAFNQRMNQ
;
A
#
# COMPACT_ATOMS: atom_id res chain seq x y z
N MET A 1 -7.49 12.36 -12.28
CA MET A 1 -7.79 13.62 -13.00
C MET A 1 -8.18 13.28 -14.44
N ALA A 2 -9.17 13.96 -15.04
CA ALA A 2 -9.54 13.70 -16.43
C ALA A 2 -9.98 14.98 -17.14
N SER A 3 -9.80 15.05 -18.46
CA SER A 3 -10.33 16.15 -19.28
C SER A 3 -10.94 15.63 -20.56
N ARG A 4 -11.81 16.43 -21.20
CA ARG A 4 -12.31 16.18 -22.55
C ARG A 4 -12.46 17.51 -23.28
N ARG A 5 -12.45 17.46 -24.60
CA ARG A 5 -12.59 18.65 -25.44
C ARG A 5 -13.92 18.61 -26.20
N ARG A 6 -14.51 19.77 -26.46
CA ARG A 6 -15.67 19.92 -27.34
C ARG A 6 -15.20 20.39 -28.71
N TYR A 7 -15.55 19.66 -29.75
CA TYR A 7 -15.25 20.02 -31.14
C TYR A 7 -16.49 19.80 -32.00
N LEU A 8 -16.92 20.84 -32.74
CA LEU A 8 -18.12 20.83 -33.59
C LEU A 8 -19.36 20.23 -32.89
N ASN A 9 -19.67 20.71 -31.68
CA ASN A 9 -20.76 20.23 -30.82
C ASN A 9 -20.68 18.77 -30.31
N ASN A 10 -19.62 18.03 -30.66
CA ASN A 10 -19.36 16.71 -30.10
C ASN A 10 -18.33 16.79 -28.97
N TRP A 11 -18.59 16.04 -27.89
CA TRP A 11 -17.62 15.86 -26.82
C TRP A 11 -16.70 14.70 -27.17
N SER A 12 -15.38 14.89 -27.02
CA SER A 12 -14.43 13.79 -27.08
C SER A 12 -14.67 12.82 -25.92
N PRO A 13 -14.18 11.57 -26.02
CA PRO A 13 -14.00 10.72 -24.86
C PRO A 13 -13.18 11.44 -23.77
N TRP A 14 -13.39 11.02 -22.52
CA TRP A 14 -12.57 11.47 -21.41
C TRP A 14 -11.15 10.93 -21.54
N ALA A 15 -10.17 11.83 -21.49
CA ALA A 15 -8.77 11.50 -21.31
C ALA A 15 -8.45 11.47 -19.82
N VAL A 16 -8.06 10.32 -19.29
CA VAL A 16 -7.65 10.13 -17.90
C VAL A 16 -6.15 10.41 -17.76
N TYR A 17 -5.77 11.17 -16.75
CA TYR A 17 -4.39 11.51 -16.43
C TYR A 17 -3.96 10.86 -15.12
N TYR A 18 -2.78 10.25 -15.19
CA TYR A 18 -2.04 9.72 -14.05
C TYR A 18 -0.82 10.60 -13.80
N SER A 19 -0.62 10.99 -12.55
CA SER A 19 0.50 11.78 -12.06
C SER A 19 0.90 11.29 -10.67
N SER A 20 1.98 11.83 -10.10
CA SER A 20 2.38 11.55 -8.72
C SER A 20 1.31 11.90 -7.67
N ALA A 21 0.29 12.67 -8.02
CA ALA A 21 -0.81 13.00 -7.12
C ALA A 21 -1.88 11.89 -7.03
N ASN A 22 -1.92 10.95 -7.96
CA ASN A 22 -2.92 9.87 -7.96
C ASN A 22 -2.34 8.50 -8.36
N THR A 23 -1.02 8.34 -8.20
CA THR A 23 -0.31 7.09 -8.38
C THR A 23 0.72 6.89 -7.28
N THR A 24 1.03 5.63 -6.99
CA THR A 24 2.17 5.23 -6.15
C THR A 24 3.08 4.33 -6.95
N THR A 25 4.37 4.38 -6.61
CA THR A 25 5.38 3.43 -7.08
C THR A 25 5.45 2.29 -6.09
N ALA A 26 5.21 1.05 -6.56
CA ALA A 26 5.38 -0.15 -5.77
C ALA A 26 6.87 -0.48 -5.55
N SER A 27 7.18 -1.44 -4.68
CA SER A 27 8.56 -1.79 -4.32
C SER A 27 9.44 -2.34 -5.47
N ASP A 28 8.84 -2.78 -6.58
CA ASP A 28 9.52 -3.16 -7.83
C ASP A 28 9.64 -2.02 -8.86
N GLY A 29 9.17 -0.81 -8.53
CA GLY A 29 9.17 0.32 -9.45
C GLY A 29 7.93 0.43 -10.35
N THR A 30 6.96 -0.49 -10.25
CA THR A 30 5.73 -0.38 -11.05
C THR A 30 4.81 0.73 -10.55
N LEU A 31 4.20 1.49 -11.49
CA LEU A 31 3.22 2.53 -11.15
C LEU A 31 1.81 1.93 -11.02
N LYS A 32 1.11 2.32 -9.95
CA LYS A 32 -0.27 1.92 -9.67
C LYS A 32 -1.13 3.14 -9.39
N ALA A 33 -2.36 3.17 -9.88
CA ALA A 33 -3.34 4.19 -9.50
C ALA A 33 -3.58 4.10 -8.00
N ALA A 34 -3.34 5.17 -7.24
CA ALA A 34 -3.26 5.05 -5.80
C ALA A 34 -3.37 6.39 -5.09
N SER A 35 -4.29 6.42 -4.12
CA SER A 35 -4.33 7.32 -2.97
C SER A 35 -5.57 7.00 -2.13
N PRO A 36 -5.59 7.23 -0.80
CA PRO A 36 -4.46 7.34 0.15
C PRO A 36 -3.59 6.07 0.26
N VAL A 37 -2.29 6.20 0.58
CA VAL A 37 -1.34 5.05 0.65
C VAL A 37 -0.38 5.14 1.83
N ALA A 38 -0.16 4.01 2.49
CA ALA A 38 0.93 3.76 3.43
C ALA A 38 1.92 2.72 2.88
N ARG A 39 3.21 2.89 3.20
CA ARG A 39 4.28 1.92 2.93
C ARG A 39 4.80 1.36 4.24
N ILE A 40 4.69 0.06 4.45
CA ILE A 40 5.18 -0.62 5.66
C ILE A 40 6.53 -1.24 5.36
N VAL A 41 7.53 -0.90 6.17
CA VAL A 41 8.85 -1.54 6.19
C VAL A 41 9.06 -2.28 7.52
N LYS A 42 10.17 -3.01 7.64
CA LYS A 42 10.50 -3.65 8.91
C LYS A 42 10.72 -2.62 10.03
N SER A 43 11.58 -1.65 9.77
CA SER A 43 11.88 -0.52 10.65
C SER A 43 12.62 0.55 9.86
N GLN A 44 12.60 1.80 10.34
CA GLN A 44 13.34 2.89 9.71
C GLN A 44 14.86 2.63 9.70
N ASN A 45 15.40 2.03 10.77
CA ASN A 45 16.84 1.80 10.92
C ASN A 45 17.38 0.65 10.07
N GLU A 46 16.58 -0.38 9.82
CA GLU A 46 17.00 -1.56 9.04
C GLU A 46 16.66 -1.44 7.56
N ASN A 47 15.75 -0.55 7.19
CA ASN A 47 15.37 -0.30 5.81
C ASN A 47 16.58 0.17 4.97
N GLN A 48 16.75 -0.42 3.79
CA GLN A 48 17.84 -0.11 2.85
C GLN A 48 17.35 0.70 1.65
N ARG A 49 16.04 0.95 1.54
CA ARG A 49 15.42 1.66 0.42
C ARG A 49 15.34 3.16 0.70
N THR A 50 16.03 3.97 -0.10
CA THR A 50 16.02 5.44 0.02
C THR A 50 14.82 6.10 -0.66
N ASP A 51 14.01 5.32 -1.36
CA ASP A 51 12.80 5.74 -2.08
C ASP A 51 11.51 5.49 -1.29
N VAL A 52 11.60 4.87 -0.11
CA VAL A 52 10.42 4.62 0.74
C VAL A 52 9.76 5.93 1.22
N ASP A 53 10.57 6.95 1.47
CA ASP A 53 10.20 8.31 1.90
C ASP A 53 10.46 9.36 0.81
N GLU A 54 10.28 8.98 -0.45
CA GLU A 54 10.33 9.91 -1.57
C GLU A 54 9.34 11.09 -1.39
N VAL A 55 9.54 12.15 -2.18
CA VAL A 55 8.77 13.40 -2.07
C VAL A 55 7.26 13.12 -2.02
N GLY A 56 6.61 13.56 -0.95
CA GLY A 56 5.20 13.35 -0.70
C GLY A 56 4.89 12.26 0.34
N PHE A 57 5.89 11.48 0.76
CA PHE A 57 5.79 10.52 1.85
C PHE A 57 6.45 11.06 3.13
N THR A 58 5.85 10.76 4.28
CA THR A 58 6.37 11.12 5.61
C THR A 58 6.39 9.90 6.52
N TRP A 59 7.45 9.74 7.32
CA TRP A 59 7.57 8.66 8.30
C TRP A 59 6.46 8.73 9.36
N CYS A 60 5.85 7.58 9.65
CA CYS A 60 4.76 7.43 10.60
C CYS A 60 4.93 6.19 11.50
N GLY A 61 6.17 5.86 11.86
CA GLY A 61 6.54 4.70 12.66
C GLY A 61 7.43 3.74 11.86
N CYS A 62 7.08 2.45 11.77
CA CYS A 62 7.81 1.50 10.91
C CYS A 62 7.37 1.57 9.43
N GLY A 63 7.10 2.76 8.93
CA GLY A 63 6.64 2.99 7.56
C GLY A 63 6.46 4.46 7.24
N THR A 64 6.01 4.73 6.02
CA THR A 64 5.74 6.08 5.52
C THR A 64 4.31 6.18 5.00
N ALA A 65 3.76 7.39 4.95
CA ALA A 65 2.42 7.66 4.45
C ALA A 65 2.47 8.83 3.46
N ASN A 66 1.67 8.78 2.40
CA ASN A 66 1.51 9.93 1.52
C ASN A 66 0.68 11.03 2.19
N ALA A 67 0.65 12.23 1.59
CA ALA A 67 -0.08 13.38 2.15
C ALA A 67 -1.57 13.13 2.41
N GLU A 68 -2.22 12.26 1.62
CA GLU A 68 -3.65 11.94 1.82
C GLU A 68 -3.88 10.98 2.98
N ALA A 69 -2.87 10.18 3.34
CA ALA A 69 -2.86 9.30 4.51
C ALA A 69 -2.23 9.98 5.75
N GLU A 70 -2.21 11.31 5.80
CA GLU A 70 -1.68 12.03 6.96
C GLU A 70 -2.43 11.67 8.24
N GLY A 71 -1.69 11.41 9.32
CA GLY A 71 -2.24 11.12 10.65
C GLY A 71 -2.24 9.64 11.03
N ILE A 72 -1.96 8.74 10.08
CA ILE A 72 -1.80 7.32 10.41
C ILE A 72 -0.55 7.06 11.26
N LYS A 73 -0.53 5.92 11.94
CA LYS A 73 0.65 5.39 12.66
C LYS A 73 0.81 3.91 12.37
N ILE A 74 2.06 3.48 12.21
CA ILE A 74 2.43 2.10 11.89
C ILE A 74 3.40 1.59 12.95
N SER A 75 3.07 0.46 13.57
CA SER A 75 3.90 -0.19 14.59
C SER A 75 4.10 -1.67 14.29
N ARG A 76 5.30 -2.19 14.55
CA ARG A 76 5.58 -3.62 14.48
C ARG A 76 5.33 -4.24 15.85
N LEU A 77 4.48 -5.26 15.91
CA LEU A 77 4.16 -5.96 17.17
C LEU A 77 4.90 -7.28 17.33
N ASP A 78 5.05 -8.04 16.24
CA ASP A 78 5.74 -9.32 16.23
C ASP A 78 6.37 -9.56 14.85
N VAL A 79 7.08 -10.68 14.66
CA VAL A 79 7.64 -11.10 13.37
C VAL A 79 6.53 -11.15 12.32
N GLY A 80 6.64 -10.27 11.33
CA GLY A 80 5.68 -10.18 10.25
C GLY A 80 4.30 -9.64 10.65
N VAL A 81 4.14 -9.05 11.83
CA VAL A 81 2.86 -8.47 12.29
C VAL A 81 3.01 -6.98 12.54
N TYR A 82 2.23 -6.19 11.80
CA TYR A 82 2.22 -4.74 11.84
C TYR A 82 0.81 -4.21 12.12
N ILE A 83 0.70 -3.17 12.93
CA ILE A 83 -0.56 -2.48 13.22
C ILE A 83 -0.52 -1.10 12.59
N LEU A 84 -1.55 -0.78 11.83
CA LEU A 84 -1.81 0.53 11.26
C LEU A 84 -3.08 1.12 11.90
N THR A 85 -2.97 2.34 12.42
CA THR A 85 -4.10 3.07 13.04
C THR A 85 -4.25 4.45 12.42
N GLY A 86 -5.45 5.05 12.49
CA GLY A 86 -5.73 6.40 11.99
C GLY A 86 -6.38 6.46 10.61
N SER A 87 -6.70 5.29 10.03
CA SER A 87 -7.50 5.13 8.81
C SER A 87 -8.89 4.60 9.14
N ASP A 88 -9.85 4.73 8.21
CA ASP A 88 -11.17 4.07 8.27
C ASP A 88 -11.14 2.63 7.76
N GLY A 89 -9.98 2.17 7.27
CA GLY A 89 -9.76 0.79 6.85
C GLY A 89 -8.96 0.73 5.55
N LEU A 90 -9.04 -0.43 4.89
CA LEU A 90 -8.52 -0.58 3.53
C LEU A 90 -9.41 0.18 2.56
N ALA A 91 -8.83 0.61 1.44
CA ALA A 91 -9.56 1.30 0.39
C ALA A 91 -10.80 0.51 -0.08
N SER A 92 -11.94 1.19 -0.21
CA SER A 92 -13.20 0.60 -0.69
C SER A 92 -13.21 0.27 -2.19
N GLU A 93 -12.27 0.82 -2.95
CA GLU A 93 -12.14 0.59 -4.40
C GLU A 93 -10.70 0.35 -4.86
N GLY A 94 -10.56 -0.37 -5.98
CA GLY A 94 -9.25 -0.68 -6.57
C GLY A 94 -8.46 -1.73 -5.78
N TRP A 95 -7.13 -1.62 -5.80
CA TRP A 95 -6.26 -2.51 -5.03
C TRP A 95 -6.16 -2.03 -3.58
N GLN A 96 -5.94 -2.97 -2.65
CA GLN A 96 -5.84 -2.69 -1.21
C GLN A 96 -4.45 -2.98 -0.64
N LEU A 97 -3.82 -4.08 -1.07
CA LEU A 97 -2.51 -4.50 -0.61
C LEU A 97 -1.63 -4.86 -1.79
N LEU A 98 -0.38 -4.40 -1.76
CA LEU A 98 0.69 -4.92 -2.60
C LEU A 98 1.76 -5.52 -1.69
N PRO A 99 2.11 -6.81 -1.85
CA PRO A 99 3.15 -7.43 -1.06
C PRO A 99 4.52 -6.80 -1.37
N PRO A 100 5.53 -7.02 -0.52
CA PRO A 100 6.89 -6.65 -0.87
C PRO A 100 7.30 -7.38 -2.14
N MET A 101 7.80 -6.66 -3.11
CA MET A 101 8.29 -7.17 -4.38
C MET A 101 9.81 -7.17 -4.40
N ASP A 102 10.37 -8.10 -5.16
CA ASP A 102 11.79 -8.09 -5.48
C ASP A 102 12.13 -6.83 -6.30
N PRO A 103 13.12 -6.01 -5.90
CA PRO A 103 13.47 -4.79 -6.63
C PRO A 103 13.94 -5.04 -8.08
N GLY A 104 14.39 -6.25 -8.40
CA GLY A 104 14.74 -6.68 -9.75
C GLY A 104 13.54 -7.14 -10.59
N GLY A 105 12.31 -7.07 -10.05
CA GLY A 105 11.09 -7.45 -10.74
C GLY A 105 10.82 -8.96 -10.76
N MET A 106 11.49 -9.76 -9.93
CA MET A 106 11.32 -11.22 -9.86
C MET A 106 10.01 -11.66 -9.17
N GLY A 107 9.14 -10.71 -8.83
CA GLY A 107 7.81 -10.93 -8.26
C GLY A 107 7.74 -10.76 -6.74
N GLU A 108 6.62 -11.16 -6.18
CA GLU A 108 6.29 -10.99 -4.76
C GLU A 108 7.26 -11.78 -3.88
N LEU A 109 7.73 -11.20 -2.78
CA LEU A 109 8.62 -11.83 -1.82
C LEU A 109 7.86 -12.60 -0.73
N GLY A 110 6.60 -12.22 -0.47
CA GLY A 110 5.76 -12.81 0.58
C GLY A 110 4.27 -12.85 0.21
N ILE A 111 3.46 -13.33 1.15
CA ILE A 111 1.99 -13.25 1.09
C ILE A 111 1.55 -12.29 2.18
N VAL A 112 0.88 -11.21 1.77
CA VAL A 112 0.35 -10.20 2.69
C VAL A 112 -1.14 -10.43 2.93
N GLU A 113 -1.59 -10.22 4.15
CA GLU A 113 -3.00 -10.13 4.51
C GLU A 113 -3.24 -8.91 5.41
N ALA A 114 -4.50 -8.49 5.46
CA ALA A 114 -4.95 -7.46 6.37
C ALA A 114 -6.24 -7.90 7.06
N GLU A 115 -6.38 -7.54 8.32
CA GLU A 115 -7.56 -7.77 9.14
C GLU A 115 -7.89 -6.47 9.87
N GLN A 116 -9.13 -6.01 9.75
CA GLN A 116 -9.59 -4.83 10.49
C GLN A 116 -10.10 -5.27 11.86
N ALA A 117 -9.51 -4.70 12.91
CA ALA A 117 -9.97 -4.88 14.27
C ALA A 117 -11.24 -4.03 14.51
N GLU A 118 -12.10 -4.49 15.41
CA GLU A 118 -13.31 -3.76 15.83
C GLU A 118 -13.00 -2.37 16.40
N SER A 119 -11.78 -2.16 16.93
CA SER A 119 -11.30 -0.87 17.43
C SER A 119 -10.85 0.11 16.32
N GLY A 120 -10.97 -0.26 15.04
CA GLY A 120 -10.62 0.57 13.88
C GLY A 120 -9.17 0.45 13.39
N GLY A 121 -8.31 -0.28 14.10
CA GLY A 121 -6.94 -0.57 13.63
C GLY A 121 -6.90 -1.67 12.57
N LEU A 122 -5.97 -1.58 11.63
CA LEU A 122 -5.65 -2.65 10.68
C LEU A 122 -4.45 -3.46 11.19
N THR A 123 -4.62 -4.78 11.27
CA THR A 123 -3.51 -5.72 11.46
C THR A 123 -3.06 -6.24 10.10
N ILE A 124 -1.83 -5.91 9.71
CA ILE A 124 -1.19 -6.37 8.49
C ILE A 124 -0.23 -7.49 8.85
N ARG A 125 -0.37 -8.65 8.18
CA ARG A 125 0.54 -9.78 8.37
C ARG A 125 1.26 -10.17 7.09
N LEU A 126 2.52 -10.55 7.21
CA LEU A 126 3.34 -11.01 6.10
C LEU A 126 3.88 -12.41 6.38
N PHE A 127 3.74 -13.29 5.41
CA PHE A 127 4.17 -14.68 5.48
C PHE A 127 5.16 -15.02 4.38
N LYS A 128 6.03 -15.99 4.65
CA LYS A 128 6.81 -16.65 3.61
C LYS A 128 5.89 -17.31 2.60
N ARG A 129 6.34 -17.36 1.34
CA ARG A 129 5.67 -18.16 0.30
C ARG A 129 6.03 -19.63 0.50
N LYS A 130 5.02 -20.50 0.59
CA LYS A 130 5.19 -21.95 0.63
C LYS A 130 4.47 -22.56 -0.56
N TYR A 131 5.14 -23.42 -1.31
CA TYR A 131 4.54 -24.17 -2.41
C TYR A 131 4.29 -25.61 -1.96
N MET A 132 3.04 -26.07 -2.11
CA MET A 132 2.65 -27.44 -1.77
C MET A 132 2.02 -28.10 -2.99
N LEU A 133 2.27 -29.39 -3.16
CA LEU A 133 1.58 -30.21 -4.16
C LEU A 133 0.25 -30.67 -3.55
N SER A 134 -0.88 -30.32 -4.17
CA SER A 134 -2.20 -30.78 -3.74
C SER A 134 -2.43 -32.24 -4.10
N ASP A 135 -3.49 -32.83 -3.54
CA ASP A 135 -3.87 -34.23 -3.82
C ASP A 135 -4.26 -34.44 -5.30
N GLU A 136 -4.69 -33.37 -5.98
CA GLU A 136 -5.00 -33.31 -7.41
C GLU A 136 -3.74 -33.11 -8.29
N GLY A 137 -2.56 -32.99 -7.69
CA GLY A 137 -1.29 -32.79 -8.39
C GLY A 137 -1.00 -31.34 -8.80
N GLU A 138 -1.69 -30.36 -8.22
CA GLU A 138 -1.48 -28.94 -8.50
C GLU A 138 -0.44 -28.33 -7.55
N ILE A 139 0.40 -27.42 -8.05
CA ILE A 139 1.29 -26.63 -7.18
C ILE A 139 0.51 -25.42 -6.66
N VAL A 140 0.21 -25.42 -5.37
CA VAL A 140 -0.54 -24.36 -4.70
C VAL A 140 0.40 -23.49 -3.87
N LYS A 141 0.29 -22.16 -4.05
CA LYS A 141 0.97 -21.17 -3.21
C LYS A 141 0.15 -20.94 -1.94
N THR A 142 0.77 -21.13 -0.79
CA THR A 142 0.17 -21.04 0.55
C THR A 142 1.03 -20.22 1.50
N LYS A 143 0.44 -19.81 2.63
CA LYS A 143 1.15 -19.08 3.70
C LYS A 143 2.09 -20.03 4.43
N GLY A 144 3.37 -19.66 4.48
CA GLY A 144 4.35 -20.29 5.36
C GLY A 144 4.43 -19.58 6.71
N GLU A 145 5.59 -19.68 7.36
CA GLU A 145 5.85 -18.98 8.61
C GLU A 145 5.76 -17.45 8.44
N PRO A 146 5.33 -16.72 9.48
CA PRO A 146 5.43 -15.26 9.52
C PRO A 146 6.85 -14.78 9.21
N MET A 147 6.97 -13.66 8.51
CA MET A 147 8.25 -13.01 8.24
C MET A 147 8.10 -11.50 8.23
N ASP A 148 9.12 -10.80 8.72
CA ASP A 148 9.18 -9.35 8.56
C ASP A 148 9.34 -8.94 7.10
N VAL A 149 8.94 -7.70 6.80
CA VAL A 149 9.20 -7.08 5.50
C VAL A 149 10.71 -7.13 5.19
N PRO A 150 11.12 -7.65 4.01
CA PRO A 150 12.52 -7.62 3.60
C PRO A 150 13.06 -6.19 3.57
N VAL A 151 14.28 -5.99 4.07
CA VAL A 151 14.88 -4.65 4.23
C VAL A 151 15.06 -3.86 2.93
N ASN A 152 14.99 -4.54 1.79
CA ASN A 152 15.10 -3.97 0.44
C ASN A 152 13.72 -3.77 -0.24
N SER A 153 12.62 -3.88 0.49
CA SER A 153 11.25 -3.82 -0.04
C SER A 153 10.26 -3.25 0.99
N TRP A 154 9.00 -3.09 0.60
CA TRP A 154 7.90 -2.62 1.46
C TRP A 154 6.55 -3.20 1.03
N ILE A 155 5.59 -3.22 1.95
CA ILE A 155 4.17 -3.48 1.64
C ILE A 155 3.51 -2.13 1.33
N ASP A 156 2.80 -2.00 0.21
CA ASP A 156 1.89 -0.87 0.01
C ASP A 156 0.50 -1.25 0.54
N VAL A 157 -0.10 -0.35 1.33
CA VAL A 157 -1.46 -0.47 1.86
C VAL A 157 -2.24 0.75 1.40
N ARG A 158 -3.29 0.54 0.59
CA ARG A 158 -4.22 1.59 0.20
C ARG A 158 -5.33 1.70 1.23
N LEU A 159 -5.65 2.92 1.63
CA LEU A 159 -6.50 3.19 2.79
C LEU A 159 -7.70 4.04 2.39
N ASP A 160 -8.81 3.86 3.11
CA ASP A 160 -9.82 4.91 3.24
C ASP A 160 -9.48 5.74 4.49
N MET A 161 -9.62 7.06 4.39
CA MET A 161 -9.27 8.00 5.44
C MET A 161 -10.52 8.70 5.98
N PRO A 162 -10.60 8.97 7.29
CA PRO A 162 -11.72 9.69 7.89
C PRO A 162 -12.02 11.03 7.19
N ASP A 163 -13.29 11.38 7.08
CA ASP A 163 -13.73 12.67 6.52
C ASP A 163 -13.15 13.87 7.28
N ASP A 164 -12.90 13.71 8.58
CA ASP A 164 -12.27 14.71 9.44
C ASP A 164 -10.74 14.63 9.50
N SER A 165 -10.11 13.79 8.65
CA SER A 165 -8.66 13.76 8.52
C SER A 165 -8.10 15.13 8.09
N ALA A 166 -6.87 15.42 8.50
CA ALA A 166 -6.24 16.71 8.23
C ALA A 166 -6.19 17.03 6.72
N PHE A 167 -6.01 16.01 5.88
CA PHE A 167 -6.04 16.17 4.42
C PHE A 167 -7.44 16.51 3.90
N ASN A 168 -8.46 15.71 4.27
CA ASN A 168 -9.83 15.92 3.80
C ASN A 168 -10.39 17.28 4.25
N GLN A 169 -10.09 17.71 5.48
CA GLN A 169 -10.48 19.02 5.99
C GLN A 169 -9.86 20.20 5.20
N ARG A 170 -8.62 20.05 4.69
CA ARG A 170 -7.98 21.08 3.86
C ARG A 170 -8.54 21.13 2.45
N MET A 171 -9.00 19.99 1.91
CA MET A 171 -9.58 19.91 0.57
C MET A 171 -11.03 20.40 0.50
N ASN A 172 -11.73 20.37 1.64
CA ASN A 172 -13.13 20.81 1.78
C ASN A 172 -13.29 22.32 2.12
N GLN A 173 -12.18 23.07 2.23
CA GLN A 173 -12.15 24.53 2.43
C GLN A 173 -11.99 25.28 1.11
#